data_AF-A0A803ND47-F1
#
_entry.id   AF-A0A803ND47-F1
#
_cell.length_a   1.000
_cell.length_b   1.000
_cell.length_c   1.000
_cell.angle_alpha   90.00
_cell.angle_beta   90.00
_cell.angle_gamma   90.00
#
_symmetry.space_group_name_H-M   'P 1'
#
loop_
_entity.id
_entity.type
_entity.pdbx_description
1 polymer ?
#
loop_
_entity_poly.entity_id
_entity_poly.type
_entity_poly.pdbx_seq_one_letter_code
_entity_poly.pdbx_strand_id
1 'polypeptide(L)'
;MSMIIPVGFQQRQKDCLSLLMTRIEKSAVRNPHPGLIISRHSFRSPFPTFGEVGFITLCIMDLLILCTYPSIGSYAKFTTIVNMKIWRGDEIGFALGRAIPLTYDDGSLIPMGYVYSRILSMVQLNCEKYESGVVTGVTLRTFVEGKV
;
A
#
# COMPACT_ATOMS: atom_id res chain seq x y z
N MET A 1 -9.62 -2.40 -31.02
CA MET A 1 -10.51 -3.33 -30.30
C MET A 1 -10.81 -2.69 -28.96
N SER A 2 -11.93 -1.98 -28.85
CA SER A 2 -12.24 -1.11 -27.73
C SER A 2 -12.82 -1.95 -26.58
N MET A 3 -12.09 -2.03 -25.47
CA MET A 3 -12.52 -2.79 -24.30
C MET A 3 -13.67 -2.04 -23.63
N ILE A 4 -14.89 -2.56 -23.75
CA ILE A 4 -16.07 -2.01 -23.08
C ILE A 4 -15.95 -2.37 -21.60
N ILE A 5 -15.48 -1.43 -20.79
CA ILE A 5 -15.45 -1.58 -19.33
C ILE A 5 -16.90 -1.37 -18.85
N PRO A 6 -17.51 -2.34 -18.16
CA PRO A 6 -18.89 -2.20 -17.69
C PRO A 6 -19.03 -0.99 -16.76
N VAL A 7 -20.06 -0.17 -16.99
CA VAL A 7 -20.32 1.10 -16.27
C VAL A 7 -20.33 0.92 -14.74
N GLY A 8 -20.77 -0.25 -14.24
CA GLY A 8 -20.72 -0.59 -12.82
C GLY A 8 -19.33 -0.81 -12.24
N PHE A 9 -18.32 -1.14 -13.06
CA PHE A 9 -16.92 -1.26 -12.63
C PHE A 9 -16.27 0.13 -12.50
N GLN A 10 -16.53 1.02 -13.46
CA GLN A 10 -16.07 2.42 -13.39
C GLN A 10 -16.70 3.18 -12.22
N GLN A 11 -17.98 2.94 -11.92
CA GLN A 11 -18.65 3.56 -10.76
C GLN A 11 -18.05 3.07 -9.45
N ARG A 12 -17.91 1.74 -9.24
CA ARG A 12 -17.26 1.19 -8.03
C ARG A 12 -15.82 1.65 -7.85
N GLN A 13 -15.08 1.81 -8.95
CA GLN A 13 -13.70 2.31 -8.92
C GLN A 13 -13.65 3.77 -8.47
N LYS A 14 -14.58 4.61 -8.95
CA LYS A 14 -14.73 6.01 -8.49
C LYS A 14 -15.16 6.08 -7.03
N ASP A 15 -16.06 5.21 -6.60
CA ASP A 15 -16.55 5.17 -5.22
C ASP A 15 -15.41 4.74 -4.26
N CYS A 16 -14.62 3.73 -4.63
CA CYS A 16 -13.43 3.31 -3.86
C CYS A 16 -12.36 4.41 -3.79
N LEU A 17 -12.11 5.13 -4.88
CA LEU A 17 -11.21 6.28 -4.91
C LEU A 17 -11.74 7.43 -4.03
N SER A 18 -13.04 7.69 -4.06
CA SER A 18 -13.66 8.72 -3.22
C SER A 18 -13.60 8.37 -1.72
N LEU A 19 -13.76 7.09 -1.38
CA LEU A 19 -13.62 6.59 0.00
C LEU A 19 -12.18 6.70 0.50
N LEU A 20 -11.20 6.36 -0.35
CA LEU A 20 -9.78 6.58 -0.08
C LEU A 20 -9.49 8.05 0.26
N MET A 21 -9.92 8.97 -0.60
CA MET A 21 -9.62 10.40 -0.47
C MET A 21 -10.28 11.05 0.74
N THR A 22 -11.43 10.54 1.20
CA THR A 22 -12.11 11.08 2.38
C THR A 22 -11.49 10.61 3.70
N ARG A 23 -10.81 9.45 3.70
CA ARG A 23 -10.20 8.86 4.91
C ARG A 23 -8.71 9.10 5.06
N ILE A 24 -8.00 9.45 3.99
CA ILE A 24 -6.60 9.85 4.09
C ILE A 24 -6.52 11.26 4.67
N GLU A 25 -5.83 11.40 5.80
CA GLU A 25 -5.55 12.69 6.42
C GLU A 25 -4.42 13.41 5.71
N LYS A 26 -3.33 12.68 5.52
CA LYS A 26 -2.07 13.20 5.01
C LYS A 26 -1.32 12.12 4.28
N SER A 27 -0.76 12.50 3.14
CA SER A 27 0.22 11.70 2.41
C SER A 27 1.58 12.35 2.51
N ALA A 28 2.64 11.56 2.57
CA ALA A 28 4.01 12.07 2.57
C ALA A 28 4.92 11.12 1.79
N VAL A 29 5.89 11.70 1.09
CA VAL A 29 6.95 10.96 0.39
C VAL A 29 8.29 11.56 0.78
N ARG A 30 9.28 10.71 1.02
CA ARG A 30 10.65 11.08 1.32
C ARG A 30 11.61 10.16 0.59
N ASN A 31 12.72 10.71 0.12
CA ASN A 31 13.81 9.97 -0.52
C ASN A 31 15.08 10.21 0.31
N PRO A 32 15.30 9.45 1.40
CA PRO A 32 16.39 9.74 2.33
C PRO A 32 17.78 9.62 1.71
N HIS A 33 17.94 8.71 0.76
CA HIS A 33 19.15 8.50 -0.04
C HIS A 33 18.78 7.82 -1.36
N PRO A 34 19.67 7.79 -2.37
CA PRO A 34 19.43 7.10 -3.62
C PRO A 34 18.96 5.66 -3.41
N GLY A 35 17.98 5.23 -4.20
CA GLY A 35 17.42 3.89 -4.16
C GLY A 35 16.46 3.59 -3.00
N LEU A 36 16.15 4.54 -2.11
CA LEU A 36 15.15 4.37 -1.07
C LEU A 36 14.05 5.44 -1.16
N ILE A 37 12.81 4.98 -1.36
CA ILE A 37 11.61 5.80 -1.34
C ILE A 37 10.76 5.38 -0.14
N ILE A 38 10.43 6.33 0.72
CA ILE A 38 9.51 6.12 1.85
C ILE A 38 8.25 6.92 1.58
N SER A 39 7.14 6.23 1.35
CA SER A 39 5.82 6.85 1.14
C SER A 39 4.86 6.44 2.25
N ARG A 40 3.96 7.33 2.65
CA ARG A 40 3.05 7.10 3.78
C ARG A 40 1.69 7.75 3.53
N HIS A 41 0.65 7.05 3.95
CA HIS A 41 -0.68 7.61 4.25
C HIS A 41 -0.92 7.54 5.75
N SER A 42 -1.36 8.66 6.33
CA SER A 42 -1.98 8.71 7.67
C SER A 42 -3.49 8.86 7.50
N PHE A 43 -4.27 8.23 8.37
CA PHE A 43 -5.72 8.17 8.25
C PHE A 43 -6.43 9.11 9.23
N ARG A 44 -7.62 9.60 8.86
CA ARG A 44 -8.49 10.40 9.73
C ARG A 44 -9.32 9.49 10.63
N SER A 45 -9.74 10.04 11.77
CA SER A 45 -10.79 9.41 12.60
C SER A 45 -12.16 9.49 11.88
N PRO A 46 -12.99 8.43 11.91
CA PRO A 46 -12.75 7.14 12.57
C PRO A 46 -11.72 6.30 11.81
N PHE A 47 -10.70 5.83 12.54
CA PHE A 47 -9.60 5.06 11.98
C PHE A 47 -10.10 3.71 11.45
N PRO A 48 -9.57 3.23 10.31
CA PRO A 48 -9.94 1.93 9.78
C PRO A 48 -9.49 0.81 10.71
N THR A 49 -10.24 -0.28 10.75
CA THR A 49 -9.84 -1.51 11.44
C THR A 49 -8.97 -2.39 10.52
N PHE A 50 -8.24 -3.34 11.11
CA PHE A 50 -7.54 -4.35 10.31
C PHE A 50 -8.48 -5.25 9.49
N GLY A 51 -9.75 -5.35 9.92
CA GLY A 51 -10.83 -6.02 9.17
C GLY A 51 -11.17 -5.34 7.84
N GLU A 52 -10.81 -4.08 7.66
CA GLU A 52 -10.99 -3.34 6.41
C GLU A 52 -9.86 -3.64 5.41
N VAL A 53 -9.62 -4.94 5.19
CA VAL A 53 -8.56 -5.50 4.34
C VAL A 53 -8.53 -4.85 2.96
N GLY A 54 -9.70 -4.67 2.33
CA GLY A 54 -9.81 -4.05 1.02
C GLY A 54 -9.34 -2.59 1.03
N PHE A 55 -9.69 -1.82 2.05
CA PHE A 55 -9.26 -0.43 2.20
C PHE A 55 -7.74 -0.33 2.38
N ILE A 56 -7.16 -1.13 3.28
CA ILE A 56 -5.71 -1.15 3.53
C ILE A 56 -4.95 -1.55 2.26
N THR A 57 -5.44 -2.58 1.55
CA THR A 57 -4.86 -3.03 0.28
C THR A 57 -4.87 -1.92 -0.77
N LEU A 58 -5.99 -1.20 -0.89
CA LEU A 58 -6.11 -0.08 -1.81
C LEU A 58 -5.16 1.08 -1.44
N CYS A 59 -5.01 1.41 -0.16
CA CYS A 59 -4.04 2.41 0.31
C CYS A 59 -2.59 2.05 -0.06
N ILE A 60 -2.22 0.78 0.07
CA ILE A 60 -0.88 0.30 -0.34
C ILE A 60 -0.71 0.45 -1.85
N MET A 61 -1.69 0.02 -2.63
CA MET A 61 -1.63 0.14 -4.10
C MET A 61 -1.57 1.58 -4.57
N ASP A 62 -2.33 2.47 -3.93
CA ASP A 62 -2.31 3.91 -4.23
C ASP A 62 -0.91 4.49 -4.01
N LEU A 63 -0.26 4.21 -2.87
CA LEU A 63 1.13 4.63 -2.62
C LEU A 63 2.11 4.04 -3.63
N LEU A 64 1.93 2.79 -4.07
CA LEU A 64 2.78 2.20 -5.09
C LEU A 64 2.62 2.92 -6.44
N ILE A 65 1.38 3.16 -6.87
CA ILE A 65 1.05 3.81 -8.14
C ILE A 65 1.57 5.24 -8.18
N LEU A 66 1.38 6.00 -7.10
CA LEU A 66 1.72 7.41 -7.06
C LEU A 66 3.21 7.66 -6.80
N CYS A 67 3.88 6.82 -5.99
CA CYS A 67 5.22 7.12 -5.51
C CYS A 67 6.30 6.17 -6.03
N THR A 68 5.94 4.90 -6.22
CA THR A 68 6.91 3.84 -6.47
C THR A 68 7.06 3.54 -7.95
N TYR A 69 5.99 3.12 -8.64
CA TYR A 69 6.03 2.72 -10.05
C TYR A 69 6.66 3.76 -10.99
N PRO A 70 6.42 5.09 -10.83
CA PRO A 70 7.07 6.11 -11.65
C PRO A 70 8.60 6.16 -11.51
N SER A 71 9.13 5.62 -10.42
CA SER A 71 10.56 5.67 -10.09
C SER A 71 11.30 4.37 -10.41
N ILE A 72 10.61 3.33 -10.89
CA ILE A 72 11.22 2.03 -11.19
C ILE A 72 11.95 2.11 -12.53
N GLY A 73 13.27 1.90 -12.50
CA GLY A 73 14.11 1.79 -13.70
C GLY A 73 14.99 0.54 -13.76
N SER A 74 14.98 -0.27 -12.71
CA SER A 74 15.72 -1.54 -12.55
C SER A 74 15.00 -2.37 -11.48
N TYR A 75 15.70 -3.33 -10.87
CA TYR A 75 15.21 -4.13 -9.76
C TYR A 75 14.56 -3.27 -8.66
N ALA A 76 13.34 -3.61 -8.28
CA ALA A 76 12.61 -2.93 -7.22
C ALA A 76 11.82 -3.91 -6.34
N LYS A 77 11.74 -3.60 -5.05
CA LYS A 77 10.91 -4.30 -4.06
C LYS A 77 10.44 -3.33 -2.99
N PHE A 78 9.39 -3.68 -2.27
CA PHE A 78 8.89 -2.85 -1.17
C PHE A 78 8.52 -3.67 0.05
N THR A 79 8.60 -3.04 1.22
CA THR A 79 8.05 -3.56 2.47
C THR A 79 6.93 -2.64 2.93
N THR A 80 5.86 -3.21 3.46
CA THR A 80 4.75 -2.46 4.05
C THR A 80 4.88 -2.44 5.57
N ILE A 81 4.79 -1.25 6.16
CA ILE A 81 4.70 -1.03 7.59
C ILE A 81 3.31 -0.49 7.88
N VAL A 82 2.61 -1.10 8.83
CA VAL A 82 1.34 -0.59 9.34
C VAL A 82 1.58 0.07 10.69
N ASN A 83 1.01 1.26 10.83
CA ASN A 83 0.89 1.95 12.10
C ASN A 83 -0.50 1.68 12.68
N MET A 84 -0.55 1.27 13.94
CA MET A 84 -1.80 0.97 14.63
C MET A 84 -1.80 1.44 16.08
N LYS A 85 -2.98 1.69 16.61
CA LYS A 85 -3.22 1.86 18.05
C LYS A 85 -3.91 0.63 18.59
N ILE A 86 -3.31 0.01 19.59
CA ILE A 86 -3.91 -1.09 20.37
C ILE A 86 -4.71 -0.47 21.52
N TRP A 87 -5.80 -1.11 21.96
CA TRP A 87 -6.62 -0.63 23.08
C TRP A 87 -5.77 -0.32 24.32
N ARG A 88 -5.75 0.95 24.75
CA ARG A 88 -4.95 1.53 25.86
C ARG A 88 -3.42 1.55 25.67
N GLY A 89 -2.91 1.27 24.47
CA GLY A 89 -1.47 1.27 24.17
C GLY A 89 -1.02 2.49 23.37
N ASP A 90 0.30 2.66 23.30
CA ASP A 90 0.95 3.58 22.37
C ASP A 90 0.74 3.16 20.91
N GLU A 91 0.94 4.10 19.99
CA GLU A 91 0.96 3.79 18.57
C GLU A 91 2.19 2.95 18.24
N ILE A 92 1.97 1.75 17.71
CA ILE A 92 3.02 0.84 17.29
C ILE A 92 3.11 0.80 15.76
N GLY A 93 4.31 0.58 15.25
CA GLY A 93 4.56 0.35 13.83
C GLY A 93 5.24 -0.99 13.61
N PHE A 94 4.71 -1.82 12.73
CA PHE A 94 5.30 -3.13 12.42
C PHE A 94 5.22 -3.45 10.93
N ALA A 95 6.16 -4.27 10.45
CA ALA A 95 6.15 -4.74 9.08
C ALA A 95 5.06 -5.82 8.91
N LEU A 96 4.19 -5.66 7.92
CA LEU A 96 3.12 -6.63 7.61
C LEU A 96 3.65 -7.98 7.11
N GLY A 97 4.89 -8.03 6.63
CA GLY A 97 5.48 -9.24 6.09
C GLY A 97 6.82 -9.00 5.43
N ARG A 98 7.24 -9.98 4.64
CA ARG A 98 8.46 -9.91 3.83
C ARG A 98 8.29 -8.89 2.71
N ALA A 99 9.41 -8.41 2.19
CA ALA A 99 9.42 -7.53 1.04
C ALA A 99 8.78 -8.22 -0.18
N ILE A 100 7.95 -7.49 -0.91
CA ILE A 100 7.30 -7.94 -2.15
C ILE A 100 8.08 -7.35 -3.33
N PRO A 101 8.56 -8.18 -4.27
CA PRO A 101 9.21 -7.69 -5.47
C PRO A 101 8.20 -6.99 -6.40
N LEU A 102 8.66 -5.95 -7.08
CA LEU A 102 7.93 -5.21 -8.11
C LEU A 102 8.46 -5.50 -9.51
N THR A 103 9.66 -6.07 -9.59
CA THR A 103 10.30 -6.52 -10.82
C THR A 103 10.82 -7.94 -10.66
N TYR A 104 10.99 -8.63 -11.78
CA TYR A 104 11.79 -9.84 -11.86
C TYR A 104 13.29 -9.49 -11.80
N ASP A 105 14.14 -10.51 -11.77
CA ASP A 105 15.60 -10.36 -11.67
C ASP A 105 16.21 -9.70 -12.91
N ASP A 106 15.52 -9.76 -14.05
CA ASP A 106 15.90 -9.07 -15.30
C ASP A 106 15.44 -7.60 -15.35
N GLY A 107 14.84 -7.10 -14.27
CA GLY A 107 14.33 -5.73 -14.17
C GLY A 107 12.95 -5.52 -14.82
N SER A 108 12.35 -6.54 -15.43
CA SER A 108 11.00 -6.44 -16.00
C SER A 108 9.94 -6.33 -14.91
N LEU A 109 8.88 -5.54 -15.14
CA LEU A 109 7.83 -5.29 -14.15
C LEU A 109 6.98 -6.53 -13.92
N ILE A 110 6.74 -6.84 -12.64
CA ILE A 110 5.75 -7.83 -12.24
C ILE A 110 4.35 -7.23 -12.48
N PRO A 111 3.40 -7.98 -13.07
CA PRO A 111 2.04 -7.49 -13.31
C PRO A 111 1.37 -6.97 -12.03
N MET A 112 0.78 -5.78 -12.08
CA MET A 112 0.13 -5.15 -10.92
C MET A 112 -0.94 -6.03 -10.27
N GLY A 113 -1.67 -6.84 -11.05
CA GLY A 113 -2.66 -7.78 -10.51
C GLY A 113 -2.04 -8.86 -9.60
N TYR A 114 -0.81 -9.28 -9.89
CA TYR A 114 -0.06 -10.21 -9.05
C TYR A 114 0.47 -9.53 -7.78
N VAL A 115 0.96 -8.29 -7.91
CA VAL A 115 1.36 -7.49 -6.73
C VAL A 115 0.16 -7.24 -5.82
N TYR A 116 -1.00 -6.92 -6.39
CA TYR A 116 -2.26 -6.75 -5.67
C TYR A 116 -2.64 -8.01 -4.88
N SER A 117 -2.62 -9.19 -5.51
CA SER A 117 -2.99 -10.44 -4.82
C SER A 117 -2.04 -10.78 -3.67
N ARG A 118 -0.75 -10.48 -3.83
CA ARG A 118 0.27 -10.63 -2.79
C ARG A 118 0.02 -9.70 -1.61
N ILE A 119 -0.30 -8.42 -1.87
CA ILE A 119 -0.66 -7.46 -0.82
C ILE A 119 -1.92 -7.91 -0.09
N LEU A 120 -2.96 -8.27 -0.84
CA LEU A 120 -4.24 -8.71 -0.27
C LEU A 120 -4.02 -9.89 0.67
N SER A 121 -3.31 -10.92 0.22
CA SER A 121 -2.98 -12.11 1.02
C SER A 121 -2.19 -11.74 2.29
N MET A 122 -1.22 -10.83 2.16
CA MET A 122 -0.41 -10.36 3.30
C MET A 122 -1.25 -9.61 4.33
N VAL A 123 -2.17 -8.74 3.90
CA VAL A 123 -3.06 -8.02 4.81
C VAL A 123 -4.04 -9.00 5.49
N GLN A 124 -4.62 -9.94 4.74
CA GLN A 124 -5.53 -10.96 5.28
C GLN A 124 -4.88 -11.79 6.38
N LEU A 125 -3.64 -12.27 6.16
CA LEU A 125 -2.90 -13.08 7.14
C LEU A 125 -2.62 -12.35 8.46
N ASN A 126 -2.63 -11.01 8.45
CA ASN A 126 -2.42 -10.20 9.65
C ASN A 126 -3.73 -9.69 10.26
N CYS A 127 -4.84 -9.71 9.52
CA CYS A 127 -6.15 -9.30 10.02
C CYS A 127 -6.55 -10.11 11.26
N GLU A 128 -6.35 -11.44 11.22
CA GLU A 128 -6.66 -12.34 12.34
C GLU A 128 -5.84 -12.05 13.61
N LYS A 129 -4.63 -11.51 13.45
CA LYS A 129 -3.71 -11.25 14.57
C LYS A 129 -4.01 -9.94 15.28
N TYR A 130 -4.58 -8.96 14.57
CA TYR A 130 -4.72 -7.58 15.03
C TYR A 130 -6.18 -7.09 14.99
N GLU A 131 -7.14 -8.01 15.10
CA GLU A 131 -8.59 -7.76 14.97
C GLU A 131 -9.10 -6.63 15.88
N SER A 132 -8.55 -6.50 17.09
CA SER A 132 -8.97 -5.51 18.09
C SER A 132 -8.33 -4.13 17.94
N GLY A 133 -7.43 -3.94 16.97
CA GLY A 133 -6.68 -2.71 16.79
C GLY A 133 -7.19 -1.83 15.64
N VAL A 134 -6.95 -0.53 15.77
CA VAL A 134 -7.25 0.44 14.71
C VAL A 134 -5.98 0.87 13.99
N VAL A 135 -6.05 0.94 12.68
CA VAL A 135 -4.96 1.32 11.79
C VAL A 135 -4.93 2.83 11.65
N THR A 136 -3.83 3.46 12.05
CA THR A 136 -3.63 4.92 11.96
C THR A 136 -2.90 5.33 10.69
N GLY A 137 -2.21 4.40 10.02
CA GLY A 137 -1.55 4.69 8.76
C GLY A 137 -0.83 3.49 8.15
N VAL A 138 -0.41 3.68 6.91
CA VAL A 138 0.36 2.73 6.13
C VAL A 138 1.58 3.43 5.57
N THR A 139 2.75 2.84 5.73
CA THR A 139 4.02 3.32 5.19
C THR A 139 4.63 2.25 4.29
N LEU A 140 5.05 2.62 3.08
CA LEU A 140 5.87 1.79 2.22
C LEU A 140 7.32 2.22 2.31
N ARG A 141 8.21 1.23 2.39
CA ARG A 141 9.64 1.41 2.12
C ARG A 141 9.95 0.67 0.84
N THR A 142 10.18 1.43 -0.22
CA THR A 142 10.53 0.90 -1.53
C THR A 142 12.04 1.01 -1.71
N PHE A 143 12.65 -0.11 -2.06
CA PHE A 143 14.03 -0.23 -2.45
C PHE A 143 14.07 -0.38 -3.97
N VAL A 144 14.71 0.57 -4.62
CA VAL A 144 14.96 0.56 -6.07
C VAL A 144 16.46 0.50 -6.24
N GLU A 145 16.93 -0.44 -7.04
CA GLU A 145 18.32 -0.46 -7.44
C GLU A 145 18.60 0.78 -8.28
N GLY A 146 19.44 1.66 -7.76
CA GLY A 146 19.77 2.92 -8.41
C GLY A 146 20.60 2.67 -9.66
N LYS A 147 20.26 3.38 -10.75
CA LYS A 147 21.26 3.74 -11.76
C LYS A 147 22.39 4.47 -11.02
N VAL A 148 23.57 3.86 -11.01
CA VAL A 148 24.84 4.52 -10.63
C VAL A 148 25.10 5.67 -11.60
#